data_AF-A0A1J3HGC1-F1
#
_entry.id   AF-A0A1J3HGC1-F1
#
_cell.length_a   1.000
_cell.length_b   1.000
_cell.length_c   1.000
_cell.angle_alpha   90.00
_cell.angle_beta   90.00
_cell.angle_gamma   90.00
#
_symmetry.space_group_name_H-M   'P 1'
#
loop_
_entity.id
_entity.type
_entity.pdbx_description
1 polymer ?
#
loop_
_entity_poly.entity_id
_entity_poly.type
_entity_poly.pdbx_seq_one_letter_code
_entity_poly.pdbx_strand_id
1 'polypeptide(L)' 'TTKHMAQRVDEVWAGMLSSVAEWEPVDTVAAAEMITTRLEFVKAFVYEKGWSRDWPLAADGERGKLLREIQLLLVSFE' A
#
# COMPACT_ATOMS: atom_id res chain seq x y z
N THR A 1 -9.75 22.42 18.75
CA THR A 1 -8.35 22.57 18.28
C THR A 1 -7.68 21.25 17.88
N THR A 2 -8.30 20.09 18.07
CA THR A 2 -7.71 18.75 17.81
C THR A 2 -7.84 18.20 16.38
N LYS A 3 -8.61 18.84 15.50
CA LYS A 3 -9.02 18.31 14.18
C LYS A 3 -7.86 18.06 13.19
N HIS A 4 -6.67 18.59 13.45
CA HIS A 4 -5.52 18.52 12.54
C HIS A 4 -4.21 18.11 13.23
N MET A 5 -4.30 17.49 14.40
CA MET A 5 -3.10 16.96 15.05
C MET A 5 -2.62 15.71 14.30
N ALA A 6 -1.33 15.68 13.96
CA ALA A 6 -0.71 14.48 13.42
C ALA A 6 -0.88 13.33 14.43
N GLN A 7 -1.38 12.20 13.95
CA GLN A 7 -1.53 10.99 14.75
C GLN A 7 -0.39 10.04 14.42
N ARG A 8 0.13 9.35 15.44
CA ARG A 8 1.09 8.27 15.23
C ARG A 8 0.36 7.04 14.71
N VAL A 9 0.96 6.40 13.72
CA VAL A 9 0.59 5.05 13.29
C VAL A 9 1.05 4.07 14.38
N ASP A 10 0.24 3.05 14.67
CA ASP A 10 0.61 1.98 15.58
C ASP A 10 1.86 1.22 15.07
N GLU A 11 2.63 0.66 16.00
CA GLU A 11 3.94 0.06 15.71
C GLU A 11 3.85 -1.10 14.70
N VAL A 12 2.79 -1.91 14.75
CA VAL A 12 2.58 -3.03 13.82
C VAL A 12 2.37 -2.49 12.41
N TRP A 13 1.55 -1.46 12.27
CA TRP A 13 1.28 -0.81 10.99
C TRP A 13 2.50 -0.07 10.46
N ALA A 14 3.27 0.60 11.32
CA ALA A 14 4.53 1.23 10.95
C ALA A 14 5.53 0.19 10.41
N GLY A 15 5.59 -0.99 11.02
CA GLY A 15 6.39 -2.12 10.53
C GLY A 15 5.96 -2.59 9.14
N MET A 16 4.66 -2.71 8.88
CA MET A 16 4.16 -3.08 7.54
C MET A 16 4.56 -2.03 6.49
N LEU A 17 4.32 -0.75 6.77
CA LEU A 17 4.58 0.35 5.84
C LEU A 17 6.07 0.57 5.54
N SER A 18 6.94 0.44 6.55
CA SER A 18 8.40 0.62 6.43
C SER A 18 9.11 -0.54 5.74
N SER A 19 8.51 -1.73 5.76
CA SER A 19 9.17 -2.96 5.32
C SER A 19 9.04 -3.29 3.84
N VAL A 20 8.16 -2.59 3.11
CA VAL A 20 7.93 -2.75 1.68
C VAL A 20 8.71 -1.64 0.95
N ALA A 21 9.78 -2.02 0.26
CA ALA A 21 10.69 -1.07 -0.38
C ALA A 21 10.06 -0.37 -1.61
N GLU A 22 9.03 -0.93 -2.22
CA GLU A 22 8.51 -0.49 -3.51
C GLU A 22 7.01 -0.23 -3.43
N TRP A 23 6.64 1.01 -3.11
CA TRP A 23 5.26 1.47 -3.18
C TRP A 23 4.94 1.82 -4.64
N GLU A 24 4.16 0.97 -5.29
CA GLU A 24 3.75 1.16 -6.68
C GLU A 24 2.23 1.44 -6.77
N PRO A 25 1.80 2.27 -7.73
CA PRO A 25 0.39 2.57 -7.92
C PRO A 25 -0.37 1.32 -8.38
N VAL A 26 -1.41 0.94 -7.65
CA VAL A 26 -2.30 -0.17 -8.03
C VAL A 26 -3.34 0.32 -9.04
N ASP A 27 -3.63 -0.47 -10.06
CA ASP A 27 -4.80 -0.30 -10.92
C ASP A 27 -6.04 -0.68 -10.13
N THR A 28 -6.84 0.32 -9.77
CA THR A 28 -7.99 0.14 -8.88
C THR A 28 -9.12 -0.66 -9.54
N VAL A 29 -9.27 -0.56 -10.87
CA VAL A 29 -10.31 -1.29 -11.61
C VAL A 29 -9.91 -2.77 -11.70
N ALA A 30 -8.70 -3.03 -12.19
CA ALA A 30 -8.19 -4.39 -12.31
C ALA A 30 -8.06 -5.09 -10.94
N ALA A 31 -7.70 -4.34 -9.88
CA ALA A 31 -7.65 -4.89 -8.53
C ALA A 31 -9.04 -5.27 -8.01
N ALA A 32 -10.06 -4.44 -8.23
CA ALA A 32 -11.44 -4.76 -7.83
C ALA A 32 -11.97 -6.00 -8.56
N GLU A 33 -11.69 -6.10 -9.86
CA GLU A 33 -12.03 -7.28 -10.67
C GLU A 33 -11.29 -8.54 -10.19
N MET A 34 -10.00 -8.42 -9.88
CA MET A 34 -9.19 -9.53 -9.37
C MET A 34 -9.71 -10.03 -8.01
N ILE A 35 -10.08 -9.13 -7.09
CA ILE A 35 -10.66 -9.50 -5.79
C ILE A 35 -11.95 -10.28 -6.00
N THR A 36 -12.84 -9.73 -6.83
CA THR A 36 -14.15 -10.34 -7.13
C THR A 36 -13.97 -11.74 -7.72
N THR A 37 -13.13 -11.86 -8.75
CA THR A 37 -12.88 -13.12 -9.44
C THR A 37 -12.18 -14.14 -8.53
N ARG A 38 -11.16 -13.74 -7.75
CA ARG A 38 -10.45 -14.68 -6.85
C ARG A 38 -11.32 -15.17 -5.71
N LEU A 39 -12.27 -14.37 -5.22
CA LEU A 39 -13.26 -14.81 -4.23
C LEU A 39 -14.15 -15.93 -4.79
N GLU A 40 -14.53 -15.86 -6.06
CA GLU A 40 -15.27 -16.92 -6.74
C GLU A 40 -14.47 -18.23 -6.84
N PHE A 41 -13.14 -18.15 -6.91
CA PHE A 41 -12.25 -19.30 -7.02
C PHE A 41 -11.55 -19.73 -5.71
N VAL A 42 -11.90 -19.12 -4.55
CA VAL A 42 -11.30 -19.39 -3.22
C VAL A 42 -9.76 -19.45 -3.24
N LYS A 43 -9.12 -18.59 -4.02
CA LYS A 43 -7.65 -18.51 -4.07
C LYS A 43 -7.14 -17.53 -3.01
N ALA A 44 -6.32 -18.01 -2.08
CA ALA A 44 -5.66 -17.14 -1.11
C ALA A 44 -4.67 -16.19 -1.79
N PHE A 45 -4.60 -14.95 -1.30
CA PHE A 45 -3.52 -14.04 -1.65
C PHE A 45 -2.26 -14.43 -0.87
N VAL A 46 -1.10 -14.36 -1.53
CA VAL A 46 0.18 -14.41 -0.85
C VAL A 46 0.52 -13.00 -0.40
N TYR A 47 0.60 -12.80 0.91
CA TYR A 47 0.98 -11.55 1.51
C TYR A 47 2.39 -11.66 2.11
N GLU A 48 3.25 -10.73 1.77
CA GLU A 48 4.54 -10.51 2.38
C GLU A 48 4.46 -9.19 3.16
N LYS A 49 4.53 -9.28 4.49
CA LYS A 49 4.48 -8.12 5.41
C LYS A 49 3.27 -7.20 5.19
N GLY A 50 2.12 -7.79 4.87
CA GLY A 50 0.87 -7.05 4.63
C GLY A 50 0.68 -6.54 3.19
N TRP A 51 1.64 -6.80 2.29
CA TRP A 51 1.56 -6.42 0.87
C TRP A 51 1.56 -7.64 -0.04
N SER A 52 1.03 -7.53 -1.26
CA SER A 52 1.08 -8.60 -2.26
C SER A 52 1.67 -8.08 -3.57
N ARG A 53 2.62 -8.83 -4.15
CA ARG A 53 3.17 -8.52 -5.47
C ARG A 53 2.24 -8.90 -6.62
N ASP A 54 1.14 -9.58 -6.33
CA ASP A 54 0.13 -9.96 -7.31
C ASP A 54 -0.81 -8.81 -7.70
N TRP A 55 -0.75 -7.67 -7.00
CA TRP A 55 -1.60 -6.53 -7.31
C TRP A 55 -1.31 -5.99 -8.72
N PRO A 56 -2.33 -5.78 -9.56
CA PRO A 56 -2.14 -5.18 -10.87
C PRO A 56 -1.67 -3.74 -10.70
N LEU A 57 -0.57 -3.39 -11.37
CA LEU A 57 0.02 -2.08 -11.30
C LEU A 57 -0.57 -1.16 -12.36
N ALA A 58 -0.76 0.10 -12.01
CA ALA A 58 -1.15 1.15 -12.94
C ALA A 58 0.10 1.83 -13.52
N ALA A 59 0.05 2.19 -14.80
CA ALA A 59 1.09 3.01 -15.44
C ALA A 59 0.87 4.50 -15.12
N ASP A 60 1.05 4.88 -13.85
CA ASP A 60 0.77 6.22 -13.33
C ASP A 60 1.99 6.82 -12.64
N GLY A 61 2.80 7.55 -13.42
CA GLY A 61 4.07 8.11 -12.97
C GLY A 61 3.93 9.18 -11.88
N GLU A 62 2.89 10.02 -11.95
CA GLU A 62 2.64 11.06 -10.95
C GLU A 62 2.28 10.44 -9.60
N ARG A 63 1.37 9.45 -9.59
CA ARG A 63 1.04 8.72 -8.37
C ARG A 63 2.23 7.92 -7.84
N GLY A 64 3.00 7.30 -8.73
CA GLY A 64 4.24 6.60 -8.34
C GLY A 64 5.25 7.53 -7.67
N LYS A 65 5.42 8.76 -8.18
CA LYS A 65 6.28 9.77 -7.56
C LYS A 65 5.77 10.18 -6.19
N LEU A 66 4.47 10.49 -6.07
CA LEU A 66 3.85 10.87 -4.80
C LEU A 66 4.00 9.78 -3.73
N LEU A 67 3.83 8.50 -4.10
CA LEU A 67 3.99 7.38 -3.17
C LEU A 67 5.43 7.28 -2.62
N ARG A 68 6.45 7.51 -3.45
CA ARG A 68 7.85 7.56 -3.01
C ARG A 68 8.11 8.73 -2.07
N GLU A 69 7.54 9.91 -2.35
CA GLU A 69 7.66 11.07 -1.47
C GLU A 69 7.01 10.82 -0.10
N ILE A 70 5.83 10.19 -0.07
CA ILE A 70 5.18 9.78 1.18
C ILE A 70 6.04 8.76 1.96
N GLN A 71 6.60 7.76 1.28
CA GLN A 71 7.46 6.76 1.90
C GLN A 71 8.68 7.42 2.59
N LEU A 72 9.32 8.40 1.95
CA LEU A 72 10.43 9.16 2.54
C LEU A 72 10.03 9.92 3.81
N LEU A 73 8.81 10.45 3.86
CA LEU A 73 8.27 11.13 5.06
C LEU A 73 7.96 10.16 6.22
N LEU A 74 7.69 8.88 5.92
CA LEU A 74 7.40 7.86 6.94
C LEU A 74 8.67 7.30 7.59
N VAL A 75 9.80 7.29 6.89
CA VAL A 75 11.09 6.78 7.39
C VAL A 75 11.82 7.80 8.28
N SER A 76 11.39 9.08 8.29
CA SER A 76 12.14 10.20 8.85
C SER A 76 11.82 10.60 10.31
N PHE A 77 11.32 9.68 11.13
CA PHE A 77 11.18 9.93 12.58
C PHE A 77 12.10 9.00 13.38
N GLU A 78 13.38 9.41 13.50
CA GLU A 78 14.28 8.98 14.60
C GLU A 78 13.98 9.78 15.88
#